data_AF-A0A7J4TUQ3-F1
#
_entry.id   AF-A0A7J4TUQ3-F1
#
_cell.length_a   1.000
_cell.length_b   1.000
_cell.length_c   1.000
_cell.angle_alpha   90.00
_cell.angle_beta   90.00
_cell.angle_gamma   90.00
#
_symmetry.space_group_name_H-M   'P 1'
#
loop_
_entity.id
_entity.type
_entity.pdbx_description
1 polymer ?
#
loop_
_entity_poly.entity_id
_entity_poly.type
_entity_poly.pdbx_seq_one_letter_code
_entity_poly.pdbx_strand_id
1 'polypeptide(L)'
;LVEQTGAMLLPVPLLDTETFTITPSPRYQLLLDTLGENFRKHAVAVASDQINIGAENEAQAFRIFNAVRFFLPEFMGYSVASPFSQGKPTGVASNRMNFYDRAITRFSHLTGIPPELSSLEAYARELEELPIFQHPNMFYKYARPMPHRGVAAEIRCMDKQPTIRDYLAFVALAKAIVYAAEALKEQGQYAYPPYTSDDIEIFPFRLLVGENGRQHLDRAFEEARKQGIIDKNGDRGMLCYLSRFLPDEERKYLEPLHERLQRGTLADRMVHRYHGVGLEGTYREIADALREDVKRG
;
A
#
# COMPACT_ATOMS: atom_id res chain seq x y z
N LEU A 1 -8.89 -9.20 -24.28
CA LEU A 1 -8.53 -7.78 -24.51
C LEU A 1 -7.30 -7.65 -25.40
N VAL A 2 -6.09 -7.98 -24.93
CA VAL A 2 -4.83 -7.84 -25.71
C VAL A 2 -4.90 -8.52 -27.08
N GLU A 3 -5.33 -9.79 -27.14
CA GLU A 3 -5.42 -10.55 -28.39
C GLU A 3 -6.52 -10.07 -29.34
N GLN A 4 -7.54 -9.39 -28.82
CA GLN A 4 -8.70 -8.93 -29.59
C GLN A 4 -8.59 -7.47 -30.03
N THR A 5 -7.89 -6.63 -29.27
CA THR A 5 -7.85 -5.18 -29.47
C THR A 5 -6.44 -4.62 -29.64
N GLY A 6 -5.40 -5.44 -29.43
CA GLY A 6 -4.02 -4.97 -29.33
C GLY A 6 -3.72 -4.13 -28.09
N ALA A 7 -4.68 -3.95 -27.18
CA ALA A 7 -4.55 -3.09 -26.01
C ALA A 7 -4.29 -3.90 -24.73
N MET A 8 -3.32 -3.45 -23.94
CA MET A 8 -2.99 -4.02 -22.63
C MET A 8 -3.20 -2.98 -21.53
N LEU A 9 -3.84 -3.39 -20.43
CA LEU A 9 -3.95 -2.56 -19.24
C LEU A 9 -2.65 -2.64 -18.45
N LEU A 10 -2.08 -1.49 -18.16
CA LEU A 10 -0.90 -1.38 -17.29
C LEU A 10 -1.29 -0.73 -15.96
N PRO A 11 -0.70 -1.18 -14.85
CA PRO A 11 -0.96 -0.63 -13.52
C PRO A 11 -0.40 0.80 -13.34
N VAL A 12 0.50 1.23 -14.22
CA VAL A 12 1.23 2.51 -14.13
C VAL A 12 1.17 3.22 -15.48
N PRO A 13 0.91 4.54 -15.50
CA PRO A 13 0.96 5.31 -16.73
C PRO A 13 2.38 5.40 -17.31
N LEU A 14 2.49 5.06 -18.59
CA LEU A 14 3.74 5.11 -19.36
C LEU A 14 4.12 6.54 -19.76
N LEU A 15 3.13 7.32 -20.21
CA LEU A 15 3.28 8.62 -20.83
C LEU A 15 2.07 9.49 -20.49
N ASP A 16 2.08 10.12 -19.31
CA ASP A 16 1.08 11.13 -18.92
C ASP A 16 1.46 12.51 -19.48
N THR A 17 1.67 12.59 -20.79
CA THR A 17 1.98 13.86 -21.47
C THR A 17 0.72 14.69 -21.73
N GLU A 18 -0.45 14.06 -21.71
CA GLU A 18 -1.74 14.72 -21.91
C GLU A 18 -2.47 14.92 -20.59
N THR A 19 -3.22 16.02 -20.49
CA THR A 19 -4.12 16.27 -19.37
C THR A 19 -5.32 15.33 -19.44
N PHE A 20 -5.49 14.47 -18.44
CA PHE A 20 -6.68 13.63 -18.33
C PHE A 20 -7.96 14.46 -18.23
N THR A 21 -9.02 14.00 -18.91
CA THR A 21 -10.35 14.61 -18.78
C THR A 21 -11.01 14.14 -17.49
N ILE A 22 -11.39 15.09 -16.63
CA ILE A 22 -12.13 14.78 -15.40
C ILE A 22 -13.61 14.58 -15.75
N THR A 23 -14.16 13.43 -15.34
CA THR A 23 -15.59 13.14 -15.52
C THR A 23 -16.44 14.24 -14.86
N PRO A 24 -17.41 14.84 -15.57
CA PRO A 24 -18.26 15.86 -14.98
C PRO A 24 -19.18 15.19 -13.94
N SER A 25 -19.00 15.56 -12.68
CA SER A 25 -19.89 15.15 -11.58
C SER A 25 -19.89 16.21 -10.48
N PRO A 26 -20.98 16.35 -9.71
CA PRO A 26 -21.02 17.29 -8.58
C PRO A 26 -19.86 17.09 -7.61
N ARG A 27 -19.46 15.84 -7.38
CA ARG A 27 -18.31 15.50 -6.52
C ARG A 27 -16.99 16.01 -7.09
N TYR A 28 -16.71 15.72 -8.37
CA TYR A 28 -15.46 16.18 -8.98
C TYR A 28 -15.41 17.70 -9.11
N GLN A 29 -16.56 18.35 -9.33
CA GLN A 29 -16.65 19.81 -9.32
C GLN A 29 -16.31 20.36 -7.93
N LEU A 30 -16.88 19.82 -6.86
CA LEU A 30 -16.55 20.21 -5.49
C LEU A 30 -15.05 20.07 -5.17
N LEU A 31 -14.44 18.96 -5.60
CA LEU A 31 -13.00 18.73 -5.42
C LEU A 31 -12.16 19.73 -6.21
N LEU A 32 -12.56 20.05 -7.45
CA LEU A 32 -11.88 21.06 -8.26
C LEU A 32 -12.01 22.46 -7.65
N ASP A 33 -13.19 22.83 -7.18
CA ASP A 33 -13.43 24.14 -6.56
C ASP A 33 -12.66 24.28 -5.23
N THR A 34 -12.51 23.18 -4.48
CA THR A 34 -11.86 23.17 -3.17
C THR A 34 -10.33 23.04 -3.26
N LEU A 35 -9.83 22.08 -4.05
CA LEU A 35 -8.41 21.71 -4.12
C LEU A 35 -7.69 22.39 -5.29
N GLY A 36 -8.44 22.85 -6.29
CA GLY A 36 -7.92 23.63 -7.42
C GLY A 36 -7.01 22.84 -8.35
N GLU A 37 -6.02 23.55 -8.88
CA GLU A 37 -5.14 23.03 -9.94
C GLU A 37 -4.27 21.84 -9.49
N ASN A 38 -3.95 21.74 -8.20
CA ASN A 38 -3.20 20.60 -7.68
C ASN A 38 -3.97 19.29 -7.82
N PHE A 39 -5.29 19.30 -7.58
CA PHE A 39 -6.12 18.14 -7.80
C PHE A 39 -6.19 17.78 -9.29
N ARG A 40 -6.37 18.78 -10.16
CA ARG A 40 -6.41 18.58 -11.62
C ARG A 40 -5.12 17.96 -12.16
N LYS A 41 -3.95 18.40 -11.67
CA LYS A 41 -2.64 17.93 -12.14
C LYS A 41 -2.24 16.56 -11.59
N HIS A 42 -2.59 16.27 -10.35
CA HIS A 42 -2.00 15.12 -9.64
C HIS A 42 -2.99 13.99 -9.34
N ALA A 43 -4.27 14.28 -9.06
CA ALA A 43 -5.22 13.24 -8.64
C ALA A 43 -5.72 12.36 -9.80
N VAL A 44 -5.63 12.84 -11.03
CA VAL A 44 -6.11 12.13 -12.23
C VAL A 44 -5.15 11.07 -12.76
N ALA A 45 -3.88 11.15 -12.33
CA ALA A 45 -2.78 10.32 -12.81
C ALA A 45 -2.38 9.22 -11.81
N VAL A 46 -3.25 8.90 -10.84
CA VAL A 46 -2.97 7.90 -9.80
C VAL A 46 -3.96 6.74 -9.84
N ALA A 47 -3.43 5.52 -9.76
CA ALA A 47 -4.20 4.29 -9.56
C ALA A 47 -3.72 3.59 -8.28
N SER A 48 -4.62 2.91 -7.59
CA SER A 48 -4.31 2.19 -6.34
C SER A 48 -4.99 0.85 -6.29
N ASP A 49 -4.37 -0.11 -5.60
CA ASP A 49 -5.09 -1.25 -5.05
C ASP A 49 -5.62 -0.94 -3.65
N GLN A 50 -6.78 -1.50 -3.32
CA GLN A 50 -7.45 -1.30 -2.05
C GLN A 50 -7.98 -2.63 -1.52
N ILE A 51 -7.77 -2.89 -0.24
CA ILE A 51 -8.23 -4.12 0.44
C ILE A 51 -9.29 -3.73 1.46
N ASN A 52 -10.50 -4.27 1.32
CA ASN A 52 -11.57 -4.12 2.30
C ASN A 52 -11.59 -5.30 3.25
N ILE A 53 -11.54 -5.02 4.55
CA ILE A 53 -11.58 -6.00 5.63
C ILE A 53 -12.90 -5.82 6.37
N GLY A 54 -13.68 -6.89 6.46
CA GLY A 54 -14.96 -6.91 7.17
C GLY A 54 -14.80 -7.17 8.67
N ALA A 55 -15.86 -6.88 9.43
CA ALA A 55 -15.99 -7.28 10.83
C ALA A 55 -17.46 -7.59 11.16
N GLU A 56 -17.68 -8.43 12.17
CA GLU A 56 -19.00 -8.88 12.61
C GLU A 56 -19.70 -7.87 13.51
N ASN A 57 -18.93 -7.10 14.28
CA ASN A 57 -19.44 -6.12 15.24
C ASN A 57 -18.46 -4.96 15.42
N GLU A 58 -18.94 -3.91 16.07
CA GLU A 58 -18.18 -2.67 16.30
C GLU A 58 -16.85 -2.91 17.03
N ALA A 59 -16.88 -3.69 18.12
CA ALA A 59 -15.69 -3.95 18.91
C ALA A 59 -14.61 -4.66 18.09
N GLN A 60 -15.00 -5.62 17.25
CA GLN A 60 -14.08 -6.27 16.31
C GLN A 60 -13.61 -5.29 15.22
N ALA A 61 -14.50 -4.45 14.70
CA ALA A 61 -14.15 -3.48 13.65
C ALA A 61 -13.02 -2.55 14.10
N PHE A 62 -13.11 -1.97 15.29
CA PHE A 62 -12.08 -1.05 15.78
C PHE A 62 -10.79 -1.76 16.20
N ARG A 63 -10.85 -2.99 16.73
CA ARG A 63 -9.65 -3.80 16.94
C ARG A 63 -8.91 -4.06 15.63
N ILE A 64 -9.62 -4.52 14.60
CA ILE A 64 -9.07 -4.76 13.26
C ILE A 64 -8.50 -3.46 12.68
N PHE A 65 -9.25 -2.36 12.75
CA PHE A 65 -8.80 -1.08 12.22
C PHE A 65 -7.51 -0.61 12.90
N ASN A 66 -7.43 -0.73 14.22
CA ASN A 66 -6.25 -0.34 14.99
C ASN A 66 -5.07 -1.31 14.79
N ALA A 67 -5.33 -2.57 14.44
CA ALA A 67 -4.31 -3.51 13.95
C ALA A 67 -3.75 -3.02 12.61
N VAL A 68 -4.64 -2.83 11.64
CA VAL A 68 -4.29 -2.51 10.26
C VAL A 68 -3.55 -1.18 10.19
N ARG A 69 -3.96 -0.16 10.95
CA ARG A 69 -3.30 1.15 10.96
C ARG A 69 -1.82 1.05 11.34
N PHE A 70 -1.47 0.10 12.20
CA PHE A 70 -0.10 -0.11 12.67
C PHE A 70 0.81 -0.60 11.55
N PHE A 71 0.30 -1.49 10.68
CA PHE A 71 1.08 -2.10 9.60
C PHE A 71 0.98 -1.36 8.25
N LEU A 72 0.36 -0.18 8.20
CA LEU A 72 0.25 0.60 6.95
C LEU A 72 1.61 0.98 6.33
N PRO A 73 2.69 1.25 7.10
CA PRO A 73 4.03 1.46 6.54
C PRO A 73 4.51 0.27 5.71
N GLU A 74 4.26 -0.97 6.14
CA GLU A 74 4.66 -2.20 5.45
C GLU A 74 3.88 -2.37 4.15
N PHE A 75 2.55 -2.14 4.16
CA PHE A 75 1.75 -2.11 2.94
C PHE A 75 2.29 -1.07 1.95
N MET A 76 2.61 0.14 2.41
CA MET A 76 3.15 1.19 1.56
C MET A 76 4.52 0.79 1.00
N GLY A 77 5.46 0.39 1.85
CA GLY A 77 6.83 0.06 1.48
C GLY A 77 6.90 -1.11 0.49
N TYR A 78 6.21 -2.21 0.79
CA TYR A 78 6.23 -3.37 -0.10
C TYR A 78 5.52 -3.12 -1.42
N SER A 79 4.45 -2.30 -1.45
CA SER A 79 3.61 -2.14 -2.63
C SER A 79 4.20 -1.22 -3.70
N VAL A 80 5.23 -0.42 -3.39
CA VAL A 80 5.76 0.61 -4.31
C VAL A 80 6.05 0.07 -5.71
N ALA A 81 5.45 0.72 -6.70
CA ALA A 81 5.42 0.27 -8.09
C ALA A 81 5.33 1.43 -9.09
N SER A 82 5.45 2.69 -8.66
CA SER A 82 5.24 3.87 -9.51
C SER A 82 6.45 4.82 -9.56
N PRO A 83 7.64 4.40 -9.99
CA PRO A 83 8.84 5.25 -9.94
C PRO A 83 8.96 6.28 -11.08
N PHE A 84 8.11 6.22 -12.10
CA PHE A 84 8.17 7.09 -13.28
C PHE A 84 7.01 8.09 -13.33
N SER A 85 7.26 9.22 -14.00
CA SER A 85 6.25 10.20 -14.39
C SER A 85 6.70 10.88 -15.69
N GLN A 86 5.77 11.08 -16.63
CA GLN A 86 6.07 11.67 -17.94
C GLN A 86 7.27 11.03 -18.64
N GLY A 87 7.37 9.70 -18.53
CA GLY A 87 8.45 8.90 -19.10
C GLY A 87 9.84 9.06 -18.47
N LYS A 88 9.94 9.71 -17.31
CA LYS A 88 11.22 9.93 -16.60
C LYS A 88 11.18 9.38 -15.17
N PRO A 89 12.32 8.88 -14.64
CA PRO A 89 12.43 8.54 -13.23
C PRO A 89 12.15 9.77 -12.35
N THR A 90 11.33 9.60 -11.33
CA THR A 90 10.93 10.68 -10.41
C THR A 90 11.89 10.85 -9.23
N GLY A 91 12.76 9.85 -9.00
CA GLY A 91 13.62 9.77 -7.82
C GLY A 91 12.93 9.23 -6.57
N VAL A 92 11.65 8.86 -6.65
CA VAL A 92 10.92 8.17 -5.59
C VAL A 92 10.38 6.83 -6.06
N ALA A 93 10.13 5.90 -5.13
CA ALA A 93 9.60 4.57 -5.44
C ALA A 93 8.08 4.56 -5.68
N SER A 94 7.32 5.40 -4.96
CA SER A 94 5.89 5.62 -5.18
C SER A 94 5.62 7.09 -5.52
N ASN A 95 5.61 7.41 -6.81
CA ASN A 95 5.15 8.71 -7.28
C ASN A 95 3.65 8.89 -7.07
N ARG A 96 2.88 7.79 -7.00
CA ARG A 96 1.47 7.80 -6.64
C ARG A 96 1.23 8.50 -5.31
N MET A 97 1.97 8.12 -4.26
CA MET A 97 1.83 8.75 -2.93
C MET A 97 2.22 10.23 -2.97
N ASN A 98 3.28 10.58 -3.70
CA ASN A 98 3.65 11.99 -3.91
C ASN A 98 2.53 12.79 -4.59
N PHE A 99 1.92 12.24 -5.63
CA PHE A 99 0.82 12.90 -6.35
C PHE A 99 -0.42 13.02 -5.47
N TYR A 100 -0.71 11.98 -4.70
CA TYR A 100 -1.79 11.97 -3.73
C TYR A 100 -1.64 13.10 -2.70
N ASP A 101 -0.47 13.23 -2.07
CA ASP A 101 -0.21 14.27 -1.07
C ASP A 101 -0.19 15.68 -1.70
N ARG A 102 0.35 15.82 -2.91
CA ARG A 102 0.32 17.10 -3.65
C ARG A 102 -1.11 17.52 -4.00
N ALA A 103 -1.97 16.58 -4.39
CA ALA A 103 -3.36 16.86 -4.75
C ALA A 103 -4.14 17.50 -3.59
N ILE A 104 -3.79 17.17 -2.34
CA ILE A 104 -4.42 17.71 -1.14
C ILE A 104 -3.47 18.56 -0.28
N THR A 105 -2.42 19.15 -0.87
CA THR A 105 -1.37 19.83 -0.10
C THR A 105 -1.89 20.95 0.81
N ARG A 106 -2.99 21.64 0.45
CA ARG A 106 -3.65 22.66 1.30
C ARG A 106 -4.26 22.07 2.57
N PHE A 107 -4.49 20.76 2.57
CA PHE A 107 -5.08 19.96 3.62
C PHE A 107 -4.17 18.78 3.99
N SER A 108 -2.85 18.98 3.98
CA SER A 108 -1.86 17.91 4.21
C SER A 108 -2.04 17.21 5.56
N HIS A 109 -2.62 17.86 6.56
CA HIS A 109 -2.99 17.25 7.86
C HIS A 109 -4.05 16.14 7.74
N LEU A 110 -4.80 16.09 6.63
CA LEU A 110 -5.84 15.09 6.36
C LEU A 110 -5.33 13.81 5.67
N THR A 111 -4.05 13.77 5.26
CA THR A 111 -3.39 12.55 4.77
C THR A 111 -2.68 11.81 5.90
N GLY A 112 -2.08 10.66 5.61
CA GLY A 112 -1.28 9.90 6.56
C GLY A 112 -2.01 8.73 7.21
N ILE A 113 -1.34 8.15 8.21
CA ILE A 113 -1.89 7.10 9.06
C ILE A 113 -3.05 7.70 9.88
N PRO A 114 -4.24 7.06 9.91
CA PRO A 114 -5.35 7.53 10.71
C PRO A 114 -5.05 7.40 12.21
N PRO A 115 -5.66 8.24 13.07
CA PRO A 115 -5.55 8.08 14.51
C PRO A 115 -6.18 6.75 14.95
N GLU A 116 -5.90 6.38 16.19
CA GLU A 116 -6.62 5.28 16.83
C GLU A 116 -8.09 5.63 17.02
N LEU A 117 -8.97 4.68 16.73
CA LEU A 117 -10.41 4.84 16.91
C LEU A 117 -10.92 3.84 17.95
N SER A 118 -11.71 4.32 18.90
CA SER A 118 -12.21 3.50 20.01
C SER A 118 -13.67 3.05 19.86
N SER A 119 -14.49 3.81 19.12
CA SER A 119 -15.92 3.53 18.92
C SER A 119 -16.49 4.29 17.73
N LEU A 120 -17.73 3.97 17.33
CA LEU A 120 -18.45 4.66 16.26
C LEU A 120 -18.69 6.11 16.61
N GLU A 121 -18.94 6.44 17.88
CA GLU A 121 -19.09 7.82 18.34
C GLU A 121 -17.78 8.60 18.25
N ALA A 122 -16.65 7.96 18.60
CA ALA A 122 -15.34 8.58 18.42
C ALA A 122 -15.07 8.85 16.93
N TYR A 123 -15.37 7.88 16.06
CA TYR A 123 -15.23 8.06 14.62
C TYR A 123 -16.18 9.14 14.07
N ALA A 124 -17.43 9.21 14.54
CA ALA A 124 -18.38 10.22 14.11
C ALA A 124 -17.89 11.63 14.46
N ARG A 125 -17.35 11.83 15.67
CA ARG A 125 -16.73 13.10 16.08
C ARG A 125 -15.55 13.49 15.20
N GLU A 126 -14.68 12.54 14.85
CA GLU A 126 -13.58 12.80 13.92
C GLU A 126 -14.08 13.25 12.54
N LEU A 127 -15.21 12.69 12.07
CA LEU A 127 -15.79 13.06 10.78
C LEU A 127 -16.45 14.46 10.79
N GLU A 128 -17.00 14.90 11.92
CA GLU A 128 -17.65 16.22 12.07
C GLU A 128 -16.64 17.37 11.93
N GLU A 129 -15.38 17.14 12.31
CA GLU A 129 -14.30 18.13 12.20
C GLU A 129 -13.70 18.22 10.78
N LEU A 130 -14.08 17.32 9.88
CA LEU A 130 -13.53 17.30 8.52
C LEU A 130 -14.21 18.35 7.61
N PRO A 131 -13.47 18.94 6.65
CA PRO A 131 -14.06 19.84 5.68
C PRO A 131 -15.05 19.12 4.77
N ILE A 132 -16.04 19.84 4.24
CA ILE A 132 -17.19 19.29 3.47
C ILE A 132 -16.84 18.36 2.28
N PHE A 133 -15.65 18.49 1.70
CA PHE A 133 -15.20 17.62 0.62
C PHE A 133 -14.71 16.25 1.11
N GLN A 134 -14.53 16.08 2.42
CA GLN A 134 -14.26 14.83 3.11
C GLN A 134 -15.56 14.30 3.70
N HIS A 135 -15.81 13.02 3.44
CA HIS A 135 -16.96 12.27 3.95
C HIS A 135 -16.44 10.84 4.16
N PRO A 136 -17.09 9.97 4.95
CA PRO A 136 -16.82 8.52 4.95
C PRO A 136 -16.45 7.88 3.58
N ASN A 137 -17.03 8.31 2.45
CA ASN A 137 -16.68 7.82 1.11
C ASN A 137 -15.50 8.57 0.43
N MET A 138 -15.01 9.64 1.04
CA MET A 138 -13.88 10.48 0.65
C MET A 138 -13.02 10.81 1.89
N PHE A 139 -12.28 9.83 2.40
CA PHE A 139 -11.39 10.00 3.55
C PHE A 139 -9.96 9.80 3.06
N TYR A 140 -9.12 10.82 3.21
CA TYR A 140 -7.80 10.81 2.57
C TYR A 140 -6.70 10.10 3.35
N LYS A 141 -6.99 9.57 4.55
CA LYS A 141 -6.04 8.74 5.29
C LYS A 141 -5.72 7.44 4.55
N TYR A 142 -4.59 6.86 4.91
CA TYR A 142 -4.04 5.63 4.31
C TYR A 142 -4.90 4.39 4.55
N ALA A 143 -5.75 4.42 5.58
CA ALA A 143 -6.85 3.49 5.75
C ALA A 143 -8.09 4.21 6.29
N ARG A 144 -9.26 3.59 6.12
CA ARG A 144 -10.52 4.13 6.65
C ARG A 144 -11.53 3.04 7.03
N PRO A 145 -12.38 3.26 8.04
CA PRO A 145 -13.54 2.42 8.26
C PRO A 145 -14.71 2.90 7.40
N MET A 146 -15.53 1.96 6.91
CA MET A 146 -16.83 2.25 6.29
C MET A 146 -17.91 1.39 6.98
N PRO A 147 -18.38 1.79 8.18
CA PRO A 147 -19.34 1.01 8.97
C PRO A 147 -20.63 0.69 8.21
N HIS A 148 -21.14 1.66 7.43
CA HIS A 148 -22.33 1.49 6.58
C HIS A 148 -22.20 0.41 5.48
N ARG A 149 -20.99 -0.11 5.24
CA ARG A 149 -20.70 -1.21 4.30
C ARG A 149 -20.18 -2.47 5.00
N GLY A 150 -20.16 -2.49 6.34
CA GLY A 150 -19.55 -3.58 7.11
C GLY A 150 -18.03 -3.67 6.96
N VAL A 151 -17.35 -2.61 6.50
CA VAL A 151 -15.90 -2.59 6.32
C VAL A 151 -15.25 -1.95 7.54
N ALA A 152 -14.52 -2.76 8.30
CA ALA A 152 -13.72 -2.33 9.43
C ALA A 152 -12.51 -1.50 9.00
N ALA A 153 -11.83 -1.93 7.95
CA ALA A 153 -10.68 -1.22 7.40
C ALA A 153 -10.61 -1.40 5.88
N GLU A 154 -10.57 -0.29 5.16
CA GLU A 154 -10.16 -0.23 3.76
C GLU A 154 -8.74 0.32 3.71
N ILE A 155 -7.78 -0.52 3.30
CA ILE A 155 -6.39 -0.15 3.08
C ILE A 155 -6.27 0.55 1.72
N ARG A 156 -5.65 1.74 1.67
CA ARG A 156 -5.66 2.62 0.49
C ARG A 156 -4.29 3.20 0.13
N CYS A 157 -3.24 2.89 0.89
CA CYS A 157 -1.89 3.41 0.66
C CYS A 157 -1.11 2.67 -0.44
N MET A 158 -1.63 1.57 -0.98
CA MET A 158 -0.88 0.75 -1.93
C MET A 158 -0.84 1.34 -3.34
N ASP A 159 0.30 1.20 -4.00
CA ASP A 159 0.36 1.30 -5.46
C ASP A 159 -0.40 0.13 -6.09
N LYS A 160 -0.80 0.29 -7.36
CA LYS A 160 -1.43 -0.78 -8.13
C LYS A 160 -0.41 -1.90 -8.37
N GLN A 161 -0.77 -3.12 -7.99
CA GLN A 161 0.04 -4.30 -8.17
C GLN A 161 -0.11 -4.85 -9.58
N PRO A 162 0.96 -5.43 -10.15
CA PRO A 162 1.00 -5.68 -11.58
C PRO A 162 0.36 -7.03 -11.95
N THR A 163 0.20 -7.95 -10.99
CA THR A 163 -0.48 -9.24 -11.14
C THR A 163 -1.47 -9.50 -10.01
N ILE A 164 -2.39 -10.44 -10.24
CA ILE A 164 -3.25 -10.97 -9.17
C ILE A 164 -2.41 -11.68 -8.10
N ARG A 165 -1.34 -12.40 -8.48
CA ARG A 165 -0.43 -13.08 -7.54
C ARG A 165 0.19 -12.08 -6.56
N ASP A 166 0.69 -10.96 -7.06
CA ASP A 166 1.23 -9.87 -6.23
C ASP A 166 0.16 -9.26 -5.32
N TYR A 167 -1.03 -8.98 -5.87
CA TYR A 167 -2.13 -8.43 -5.08
C TYR A 167 -2.60 -9.38 -3.97
N LEU A 168 -2.72 -10.68 -4.26
CA LEU A 168 -3.07 -11.70 -3.28
C LEU A 168 -2.07 -11.80 -2.13
N ALA A 169 -0.80 -11.44 -2.35
CA ALA A 169 0.18 -11.40 -1.28
C ALA A 169 -0.14 -10.33 -0.23
N PHE A 170 -0.65 -9.17 -0.66
CA PHE A 170 -1.15 -8.14 0.26
C PHE A 170 -2.47 -8.54 0.93
N VAL A 171 -3.35 -9.27 0.22
CA VAL A 171 -4.55 -9.85 0.84
C VAL A 171 -4.17 -10.85 1.94
N ALA A 172 -3.20 -11.73 1.67
CA ALA A 172 -2.70 -12.67 2.66
C ALA A 172 -2.04 -11.97 3.86
N LEU A 173 -1.29 -10.89 3.62
CA LEU A 173 -0.75 -10.05 4.71
C LEU A 173 -1.87 -9.43 5.55
N ALA A 174 -2.90 -8.88 4.92
CA ALA A 174 -4.07 -8.33 5.62
C ALA A 174 -4.79 -9.39 6.45
N LYS A 175 -4.99 -10.60 5.91
CA LYS A 175 -5.57 -11.73 6.66
C LYS A 175 -4.71 -12.12 7.86
N ALA A 176 -3.39 -12.19 7.67
CA ALA A 176 -2.45 -12.52 8.73
C ALA A 176 -2.53 -11.53 9.91
N ILE A 177 -2.64 -10.23 9.60
CA ILE A 177 -2.82 -9.17 10.60
C ILE A 177 -4.14 -9.34 11.35
N VAL A 178 -5.24 -9.64 10.66
CA VAL A 178 -6.56 -9.86 11.29
C VAL A 178 -6.53 -11.08 12.20
N TYR A 179 -5.92 -12.19 11.77
CA TYR A 179 -5.80 -13.39 12.59
C TYR A 179 -4.89 -13.17 13.80
N ALA A 180 -3.79 -12.44 13.64
CA ALA A 180 -2.93 -12.03 14.75
C ALA A 180 -3.71 -11.16 15.76
N ALA A 181 -4.48 -10.18 15.28
CA ALA A 181 -5.29 -9.31 16.11
C ALA A 181 -6.28 -10.07 17.01
N GLU A 182 -7.00 -11.03 16.43
CA GLU A 182 -8.01 -11.78 17.16
C GLU A 182 -7.37 -12.82 18.10
N ALA A 183 -6.25 -13.44 17.72
CA ALA A 183 -5.50 -14.34 18.60
C ALA A 183 -4.90 -13.61 19.82
N LEU A 184 -4.34 -12.41 19.64
CA LEU A 184 -3.79 -11.60 20.74
C LEU A 184 -4.89 -11.18 21.72
N LYS A 185 -6.07 -10.82 21.22
CA LYS A 185 -7.25 -10.53 22.04
C LYS A 185 -7.65 -11.71 22.92
N GLU A 186 -7.66 -12.95 22.40
CA GLU A 186 -7.96 -14.16 23.18
C GLU A 186 -6.95 -14.37 24.33
N GLN A 187 -5.71 -13.92 24.14
CA GLN A 187 -4.64 -13.98 25.15
C GLN A 187 -4.65 -12.80 26.13
N GLY A 188 -5.63 -11.89 26.03
CA GLY A 188 -5.70 -10.67 26.84
C GLY A 188 -4.63 -9.63 26.49
N GLN A 189 -3.96 -9.78 25.35
CA GLN A 189 -2.99 -8.84 24.82
C GLN A 189 -3.69 -7.86 23.86
N TYR A 190 -3.87 -6.64 24.31
CA TYR A 190 -4.51 -5.57 23.53
C TYR A 190 -3.51 -4.66 22.81
N ALA A 191 -2.22 -4.83 23.09
CA ALA A 191 -1.14 -4.15 22.40
C ALA A 191 -0.48 -5.13 21.43
N TYR A 192 -0.28 -4.71 20.18
CA TYR A 192 0.73 -5.34 19.34
C TYR A 192 2.07 -5.04 19.99
N PRO A 193 2.84 -6.06 20.43
CA PRO A 193 4.13 -5.79 21.03
C PRO A 193 4.96 -5.00 20.02
N PRO A 194 5.70 -3.96 20.44
CA PRO A 194 6.81 -3.50 19.61
C PRO A 194 7.68 -4.73 19.33
N TYR A 195 8.09 -4.93 18.08
CA TYR A 195 8.93 -6.07 17.71
C TYR A 195 10.15 -6.16 18.65
N THR A 196 10.50 -7.38 19.04
CA THR A 196 11.69 -7.63 19.87
C THR A 196 12.69 -8.48 19.13
N SER A 197 13.96 -8.40 19.54
CA SER A 197 15.10 -9.07 18.89
C SER A 197 15.09 -10.59 18.95
N ASP A 198 14.19 -11.19 19.70
CA ASP A 198 14.21 -12.63 19.98
C ASP A 198 13.39 -13.42 18.94
N ASP A 199 12.59 -12.74 18.10
CA ASP A 199 11.82 -13.34 17.00
C ASP A 199 12.66 -13.68 15.75
N ILE A 200 13.96 -13.33 15.75
CA ILE A 200 14.91 -13.51 14.62
C ILE A 200 15.46 -14.93 14.53
N GLU A 201 15.49 -15.67 15.64
CA GLU A 201 16.18 -16.97 15.70
C GLU A 201 15.44 -18.13 15.01
N ILE A 202 14.21 -17.91 14.52
CA ILE A 202 13.36 -18.99 13.97
C ILE A 202 13.75 -19.36 12.52
N PHE A 203 14.49 -18.52 11.77
CA PHE A 203 14.96 -18.86 10.42
C PHE A 203 16.35 -18.27 10.08
N PRO A 204 17.41 -19.08 10.00
CA PRO A 204 18.75 -18.59 9.71
C PRO A 204 18.94 -18.47 8.18
N PHE A 205 19.04 -17.25 7.64
CA PHE A 205 19.49 -17.06 6.25
C PHE A 205 20.56 -15.97 6.09
N ARG A 206 21.69 -16.40 5.52
CA ARG A 206 22.90 -15.63 5.22
C ARG A 206 22.67 -14.60 4.10
N LEU A 207 23.05 -13.36 4.39
CA LEU A 207 23.12 -12.19 3.50
C LEU A 207 24.15 -12.36 2.38
N LEU A 208 23.84 -11.92 1.15
CA LEU A 208 24.82 -11.42 0.18
C LEU A 208 24.21 -10.48 -0.92
N VAL A 209 24.96 -9.42 -1.23
CA VAL A 209 25.02 -8.48 -2.42
C VAL A 209 23.81 -7.57 -2.70
N GLY A 210 23.87 -6.27 -3.05
CA GLY A 210 24.93 -5.31 -3.40
C GLY A 210 24.26 -4.02 -3.94
N GLU A 211 25.06 -2.99 -4.25
CA GLU A 211 24.69 -1.59 -4.52
C GLU A 211 23.68 -1.41 -5.68
N ASN A 212 22.68 -0.52 -5.52
CA ASN A 212 21.74 0.01 -6.54
C ASN A 212 20.31 -0.58 -6.64
N GLY A 213 19.73 -1.09 -5.55
CA GLY A 213 18.29 -1.45 -5.53
C GLY A 213 17.62 -1.57 -4.16
N ARG A 214 18.30 -1.21 -3.06
CA ARG A 214 17.82 -1.40 -1.67
C ARG A 214 17.43 -0.12 -0.94
N GLN A 215 17.81 1.04 -1.48
CA GLN A 215 17.84 2.30 -0.73
C GLN A 215 16.45 2.82 -0.29
N HIS A 216 15.37 2.47 -0.98
CA HIS A 216 14.04 3.04 -0.68
C HIS A 216 13.35 2.34 0.50
N LEU A 217 13.33 1.01 0.51
CA LEU A 217 12.88 0.23 1.66
C LEU A 217 13.79 0.52 2.86
N ASP A 218 15.11 0.42 2.67
CA ASP A 218 16.07 0.65 3.76
C ASP A 218 15.91 2.05 4.38
N ARG A 219 15.70 3.12 3.59
CA ARG A 219 15.46 4.48 4.13
C ARG A 219 14.10 4.63 4.81
N ALA A 220 13.02 4.08 4.25
CA ALA A 220 11.70 4.16 4.87
C ALA A 220 11.71 3.45 6.25
N PHE A 221 12.38 2.30 6.32
CA PHE A 221 12.56 1.55 7.55
C PHE A 221 13.58 2.20 8.49
N GLU A 222 14.64 2.82 7.98
CA GLU A 222 15.57 3.58 8.80
C GLU A 222 14.90 4.80 9.43
N GLU A 223 14.03 5.49 8.70
CA GLU A 223 13.23 6.61 9.23
C GLU A 223 12.21 6.11 10.27
N ALA A 224 11.53 4.99 9.99
CA ALA A 224 10.65 4.35 10.97
C ALA A 224 11.41 3.90 12.23
N ARG A 225 12.67 3.41 12.11
CA ARG A 225 13.55 3.09 13.25
C ARG A 225 13.94 4.33 14.04
N LYS A 226 14.32 5.42 13.36
CA LYS A 226 14.66 6.71 14.01
C LYS A 226 13.50 7.29 14.80
N GLN A 227 12.28 7.06 14.31
CA GLN A 227 11.05 7.48 14.98
C GLN A 227 10.55 6.46 16.04
N GLY A 228 11.29 5.37 16.27
CA GLY A 228 10.94 4.33 17.24
C GLY A 228 9.71 3.51 16.87
N ILE A 229 9.33 3.50 15.59
CA ILE A 229 8.13 2.81 15.06
C ILE A 229 8.40 1.32 14.87
N ILE A 230 9.63 0.93 14.50
CA ILE A 230 10.05 -0.46 14.29
C ILE A 230 11.42 -0.74 14.94
N ASP A 231 11.69 -2.00 15.27
CA ASP A 231 12.94 -2.41 15.91
C ASP A 231 14.13 -2.54 14.93
N LYS A 232 15.29 -2.89 15.48
CA LYS A 232 16.58 -3.06 14.79
C LYS A 232 16.62 -4.25 13.82
N ASN A 233 15.61 -5.12 13.80
CA ASN A 233 15.62 -6.41 13.11
C ASN A 233 14.74 -6.46 11.85
N GLY A 234 13.86 -5.47 11.69
CA GLY A 234 13.22 -5.15 10.42
C GLY A 234 12.21 -6.18 9.90
N ASP A 235 11.36 -5.66 9.02
CA ASP A 235 10.36 -6.22 8.10
C ASP A 235 10.27 -7.74 7.87
N ARG A 236 11.40 -8.44 7.83
CA ARG A 236 11.46 -9.89 7.61
C ARG A 236 10.99 -10.68 8.83
N GLY A 237 11.40 -10.28 10.04
CA GLY A 237 10.93 -10.90 11.27
C GLY A 237 9.43 -10.73 11.43
N MET A 238 8.93 -9.58 10.98
CA MET A 238 7.51 -9.28 11.02
C MET A 238 6.67 -10.12 10.05
N LEU A 239 7.08 -10.21 8.78
CA LEU A 239 6.39 -11.06 7.81
C LEU A 239 6.40 -12.54 8.24
N CYS A 240 7.51 -13.01 8.82
CA CYS A 240 7.61 -14.36 9.37
C CYS A 240 6.66 -14.55 10.55
N TYR A 241 6.63 -13.63 11.50
CA TYR A 241 5.72 -13.66 12.64
C TYR A 241 4.25 -13.71 12.20
N LEU A 242 3.83 -12.80 11.32
CA LEU A 242 2.46 -12.73 10.81
C LEU A 242 2.09 -14.01 10.04
N SER A 243 3.02 -14.60 9.28
CA SER A 243 2.75 -15.82 8.53
C SER A 243 2.30 -17.01 9.40
N ARG A 244 2.66 -17.02 10.70
CA ARG A 244 2.28 -18.09 11.64
C ARG A 244 0.78 -18.12 11.91
N PHE A 245 0.11 -16.97 11.77
CA PHE A 245 -1.33 -16.84 11.99
C PHE A 245 -2.16 -17.24 10.76
N LEU A 246 -1.54 -17.40 9.58
CA LEU A 246 -2.23 -17.90 8.40
C LEU A 246 -2.33 -19.44 8.42
N PRO A 247 -3.43 -20.00 7.86
CA PRO A 247 -3.50 -21.41 7.50
C PRO A 247 -2.33 -21.83 6.60
N ASP A 248 -1.87 -23.07 6.73
CA ASP A 248 -0.69 -23.58 6.03
C ASP A 248 -0.84 -23.44 4.50
N GLU A 249 -2.02 -23.70 3.97
CA GLU A 249 -2.35 -23.60 2.54
C GLU A 249 -2.35 -22.15 2.01
N GLU A 250 -2.48 -21.16 2.89
CA GLU A 250 -2.49 -19.74 2.52
C GLU A 250 -1.12 -19.07 2.65
N ARG A 251 -0.19 -19.65 3.42
CA ARG A 251 1.17 -19.08 3.58
C ARG A 251 1.91 -18.90 2.25
N LYS A 252 1.65 -19.76 1.27
CA LYS A 252 2.21 -19.65 -0.09
C LYS A 252 1.91 -18.31 -0.76
N TYR A 253 0.79 -17.66 -0.42
CA TYR A 253 0.44 -16.36 -0.99
C TYR A 253 1.35 -15.23 -0.51
N LEU A 254 2.10 -15.41 0.59
CA LEU A 254 3.09 -14.42 1.04
C LEU A 254 4.43 -14.50 0.27
N GLU A 255 4.62 -15.49 -0.61
CA GLU A 255 5.86 -15.66 -1.37
C GLU A 255 6.27 -14.39 -2.15
N PRO A 256 5.37 -13.67 -2.86
CA PRO A 256 5.76 -12.44 -3.56
C PRO A 256 6.32 -11.35 -2.65
N LEU A 257 5.86 -11.24 -1.40
CA LEU A 257 6.42 -10.30 -0.43
C LEU A 257 7.82 -10.73 0.03
N HIS A 258 8.04 -12.03 0.22
CA HIS A 258 9.37 -12.57 0.50
C HIS A 258 10.34 -12.31 -0.66
N GLU A 259 9.91 -12.51 -1.90
CA GLU A 259 10.71 -12.21 -3.08
C GLU A 259 11.09 -10.73 -3.14
N ARG A 260 10.17 -9.81 -2.80
CA ARG A 260 10.46 -8.36 -2.73
C ARG A 260 11.50 -8.03 -1.67
N LEU A 261 11.41 -8.67 -0.51
CA LEU A 261 12.40 -8.52 0.55
C LEU A 261 13.79 -9.01 0.10
N GLN A 262 13.86 -10.00 -0.78
CA GLN A 262 15.13 -10.54 -1.29
C GLN A 262 15.69 -9.76 -2.49
N ARG A 263 14.83 -9.37 -3.42
CA ARG A 263 15.20 -8.89 -4.77
C ARG A 263 14.89 -7.40 -5.00
N GLY A 264 14.33 -6.71 -4.00
CA GLY A 264 13.83 -5.35 -4.13
C GLY A 264 12.38 -5.29 -4.63
N THR A 265 11.76 -4.14 -4.46
CA THR A 265 10.38 -3.85 -4.85
C THR A 265 10.21 -3.84 -6.37
N LEU A 266 8.97 -3.75 -6.85
CA LEU A 266 8.74 -3.58 -8.29
C LEU A 266 9.38 -2.27 -8.79
N ALA A 267 9.26 -1.18 -8.00
CA ALA A 267 9.88 0.10 -8.34
C ALA A 267 11.42 0.00 -8.47
N ASP A 268 12.09 -0.73 -7.58
CA ASP A 268 13.55 -0.93 -7.65
C ASP A 268 13.93 -1.65 -8.95
N ARG A 269 13.22 -2.72 -9.28
CA ARG A 269 13.46 -3.49 -10.51
C ARG A 269 13.20 -2.66 -11.76
N MET A 270 12.13 -1.86 -11.76
CA MET A 270 11.78 -0.92 -12.82
C MET A 270 12.90 0.09 -13.09
N VAL A 271 13.40 0.75 -12.05
CA VAL A 271 14.49 1.73 -12.17
C VAL A 271 15.78 1.06 -12.63
N HIS A 272 16.11 -0.11 -12.09
CA HIS A 272 17.30 -0.87 -12.49
C HIS A 272 17.28 -1.21 -13.98
N ARG A 273 16.14 -1.71 -14.51
CA ARG A 273 15.97 -2.02 -15.93
C ARG A 273 16.05 -0.78 -16.82
N TYR A 274 15.48 0.34 -16.37
CA TYR A 274 15.48 1.59 -17.13
C TYR A 274 16.88 2.07 -17.51
N HIS A 275 17.86 1.88 -16.63
CA HIS A 275 19.26 2.25 -16.93
C HIS A 275 19.90 1.40 -18.04
N GLY A 276 19.40 0.19 -18.30
CA GLY A 276 19.94 -0.70 -19.34
C GLY A 276 19.20 -0.60 -20.68
N VAL A 277 17.85 -0.55 -20.64
CA VAL A 277 17.01 -0.72 -21.85
C VAL A 277 16.07 0.47 -22.12
N GLY A 278 16.17 1.55 -21.34
CA GLY A 278 15.28 2.71 -21.43
C GLY A 278 13.84 2.40 -21.02
N LEU A 279 12.96 3.40 -21.14
CA LEU A 279 11.56 3.31 -20.67
C LEU A 279 10.78 2.22 -21.42
N GLU A 280 10.81 2.25 -22.76
CA GLU A 280 10.03 1.32 -23.58
C GLU A 280 10.48 -0.13 -23.36
N GLY A 281 11.79 -0.38 -23.32
CA GLY A 281 12.35 -1.70 -23.03
C GLY A 281 11.95 -2.19 -21.63
N THR A 282 12.03 -1.32 -20.62
CA THR A 282 11.65 -1.64 -19.23
C THR A 282 10.22 -2.11 -19.13
N TYR A 283 9.28 -1.35 -19.71
CA TYR A 283 7.87 -1.69 -19.63
C TYR A 283 7.50 -2.87 -20.52
N ARG A 284 8.20 -3.09 -21.65
CA ARG A 284 8.01 -4.29 -22.47
C ARG A 284 8.42 -5.54 -21.71
N GLU A 285 9.61 -5.53 -21.09
CA GLU A 285 10.08 -6.65 -20.26
C GLU A 285 9.14 -6.91 -19.08
N ILE A 286 8.65 -5.85 -18.43
CA ILE A 286 7.66 -6.00 -17.35
C ILE A 286 6.36 -6.58 -17.92
N ALA A 287 5.83 -6.03 -19.01
CA ALA A 287 4.62 -6.54 -19.66
C ALA A 287 4.74 -8.04 -20.00
N ASP A 288 5.88 -8.47 -20.52
CA ASP A 288 6.14 -9.86 -20.86
C ASP A 288 6.26 -10.74 -19.62
N ALA A 289 6.97 -10.28 -18.57
CA ALA A 289 7.01 -10.98 -17.29
C ALA A 289 5.61 -11.12 -16.65
N LEU A 290 4.78 -10.08 -16.73
CA LEU A 290 3.40 -10.12 -16.24
C LEU A 290 2.52 -11.08 -17.06
N ARG A 291 2.71 -11.14 -18.38
CA ARG A 291 2.02 -12.13 -19.23
C ARG A 291 2.42 -13.55 -18.88
N GLU A 292 3.69 -13.80 -18.55
CA GLU A 292 4.14 -15.11 -18.10
C GLU A 292 3.55 -15.49 -16.75
N ASP A 293 3.51 -14.57 -15.79
CA ASP A 293 2.92 -14.81 -14.47
C ASP A 293 1.41 -15.11 -14.56
N VAL A 294 0.67 -14.40 -15.41
CA VAL A 294 -0.76 -14.69 -15.67
C VAL A 294 -0.97 -16.08 -16.29
N LYS A 295 0.00 -16.61 -17.05
CA LYS A 295 -0.10 -17.96 -17.63
C LYS A 295 0.23 -19.07 -16.64
N ARG A 296 0.92 -18.75 -15.53
CA ARG A 296 1.37 -19.71 -14.50
C ARG A 296 0.39 -19.85 -13.34
N GLY A 297 -0.46 -18.84 -13.11
CA GLY A 297 -1.55 -18.86 -12.12
C GLY A 297 -2.85 -19.43 -12.69
#